data_AF-X0VV02-F1
#
_entry.id   AF-X0VV02-F1
#
_cell.length_a   1.000
_cell.length_b   1.000
_cell.length_c   1.000
_cell.angle_alpha   90.00
_cell.angle_beta   90.00
_cell.angle_gamma   90.00
#
_symmetry.space_group_name_H-M   'P 1'
#
loop_
_entity.id
_entity.type
_entity.pdbx_description
1 polymer ?
#
loop_
_entity_poly.entity_id
_entity_poly.type
_entity_poly.pdbx_seq_one_letter_code
_entity_poly.pdbx_strand_id
1 'polypeptide(L)' 'YRKIIKKSSHYLTKGGFIALEVGINQSKIVKELIIRENSFNRDIEVINDYLGIERVVIAHRK' A
#
# COMPACT_ATOMS: atom_id res chain seq x y z
N TYR A 1 -7.74 -4.06 -4.59
CA TYR A 1 -6.88 -2.87 -4.39
C TYR A 1 -7.60 -1.53 -4.57
N ARG A 2 -7.96 -1.10 -5.79
CA ARG A 2 -8.47 0.26 -6.08
C ARG A 2 -9.51 0.82 -5.10
N LYS A 3 -10.58 0.07 -4.82
CA LYS A 3 -11.67 0.49 -3.92
C LYS A 3 -11.18 0.68 -2.48
N ILE A 4 -10.29 -0.19 -2.00
CA ILE A 4 -9.73 -0.12 -0.64
C ILE A 4 -8.81 1.08 -0.53
N ILE A 5 -7.85 1.22 -1.45
CA ILE A 5 -6.89 2.34 -1.45
C ILE A 5 -7.65 3.68 -1.47
N LYS A 6 -8.60 3.86 -2.40
CA LYS A 6 -9.38 5.11 -2.52
C LYS A 6 -10.21 5.44 -1.28
N LYS A 7 -10.77 4.44 -0.58
CA LYS A 7 -11.67 4.67 0.56
C LYS A 7 -10.96 4.69 1.91
N SER A 8 -9.85 3.99 2.05
CA SER A 8 -9.17 3.75 3.34
C SER A 8 -8.77 5.03 4.08
N SER A 9 -8.41 6.11 3.39
CA SER A 9 -8.09 7.39 4.01
C SER A 9 -9.22 7.99 4.87
N HIS A 10 -10.49 7.62 4.61
CA HIS A 10 -11.63 8.07 5.40
C HIS A 10 -11.76 7.33 6.73
N TYR A 11 -11.13 6.15 6.85
CA TYR A 11 -11.18 5.29 8.04
C TYR A 11 -9.89 5.36 8.85
N LEU A 12 -8.78 5.78 8.24
CA LEU A 12 -7.49 5.90 8.89
C LEU A 12 -7.36 7.24 9.61
N THR A 13 -6.77 7.26 10.80
CA THR A 13 -6.27 8.49 11.44
C THR A 13 -4.98 8.95 10.74
N LYS A 14 -4.57 10.21 10.97
CA LYS A 14 -3.30 10.72 10.45
C LYS A 14 -2.15 9.82 10.93
N GLY A 15 -1.29 9.37 10.01
CA GLY A 15 -0.22 8.41 10.30
C GLY A 15 -0.64 6.94 10.34
N GLY A 16 -1.94 6.63 10.37
CA GLY A 16 -2.44 5.25 10.22
C GLY A 16 -2.12 4.69 8.84
N PHE A 17 -2.11 3.36 8.68
CA PHE A 17 -1.63 2.72 7.45
C PHE A 17 -2.58 1.68 6.89
N ILE A 18 -2.41 1.38 5.60
CA ILE A 18 -2.88 0.14 4.99
C ILE A 18 -1.71 -0.81 4.78
N ALA A 19 -1.93 -2.10 5.02
CA ALA A 19 -1.04 -3.17 4.61
C ALA A 19 -1.83 -4.10 3.67
N LEU A 20 -1.35 -4.23 2.44
CA LEU A 20 -2.04 -4.96 1.39
C LEU A 20 -1.19 -6.15 0.96
N GLU A 21 -1.70 -7.37 1.16
CA GLU A 21 -1.08 -8.56 0.57
C GLU A 21 -1.11 -8.45 -0.97
N VAL A 22 -0.01 -8.83 -1.61
CA VAL A 22 0.14 -8.85 -3.07
C VAL A 22 0.57 -10.23 -3.55
N GLY A 23 0.17 -10.59 -4.77
CA GLY A 23 0.73 -11.74 -5.47
C GLY A 23 2.10 -11.42 -6.06
N ILE A 24 2.78 -12.47 -6.54
CA ILE A 24 4.09 -12.36 -7.21
C ILE A 24 4.04 -11.28 -8.30
N ASN A 25 5.02 -10.37 -8.28
CA ASN A 25 5.17 -9.24 -9.23
C ASN A 25 4.02 -8.21 -9.22
N GLN A 26 3.11 -8.22 -8.25
CA GLN A 26 2.01 -7.26 -8.18
C GLN A 26 2.32 -6.00 -7.37
N SER A 27 3.39 -6.01 -6.56
CA SER A 27 3.81 -4.91 -5.68
C SER A 27 3.87 -3.56 -6.41
N LYS A 28 4.49 -3.52 -7.60
CA LYS A 28 4.67 -2.33 -8.42
C LYS A 28 3.35 -1.70 -8.83
N ILE A 29 2.42 -2.51 -9.35
CA ILE A 29 1.10 -2.02 -9.79
C ILE A 29 0.31 -1.49 -8.60
N VAL A 30 0.37 -2.17 -7.45
CA VAL A 30 -0.32 -1.71 -6.23
C VAL A 30 0.29 -0.42 -5.70
N LYS A 31 1.62 -0.30 -5.68
CA LYS A 31 2.34 0.92 -5.32
C LYS A 31 1.94 2.10 -6.21
N GLU A 32 1.87 1.90 -7.53
CA GLU A 32 1.40 2.93 -8.47
C GLU A 32 -0.05 3.35 -8.22
N LEU A 33 -0.93 2.41 -7.86
CA LEU A 33 -2.32 2.74 -7.49
C LEU A 33 -2.37 3.59 -6.23
N ILE A 34 -1.51 3.34 -5.24
CA ILE A 34 -1.42 4.15 -4.02
C ILE A 34 -0.87 5.54 -4.33
N ILE A 35 0.20 5.66 -5.12
CA ILE A 35 0.83 6.95 -5.46
C ILE A 35 -0.13 7.90 -6.18
N ARG A 36 -1.07 7.37 -6.98
CA ARG A 36 -2.11 8.16 -7.65
C ARG A 36 -3.10 8.78 -6.67
N GLU A 37 -3.23 8.25 -5.45
CA GLU A 37 -4.06 8.82 -4.40
C GLU A 37 -3.26 9.84 -3.58
N ASN A 38 -3.75 11.08 -3.48
CA ASN A 38 -3.02 12.13 -2.76
C ASN A 38 -3.08 11.97 -1.22
N SER A 39 -3.83 11.00 -0.70
CA SER A 39 -4.07 10.77 0.73
C SER A 39 -2.95 10.02 1.47
N PHE A 40 -2.00 9.42 0.74
CA PHE A 40 -0.90 8.63 1.30
C PHE A 40 0.46 9.29 1.10
N ASN A 41 1.40 8.99 2.00
CA ASN A 41 2.80 9.33 1.86
C ASN A 41 3.39 8.63 0.62
N ARG A 42 4.42 9.26 0.02
CA ARG A 42 5.12 8.69 -1.15
C ARG A 42 6.13 7.61 -0.76
N ASP A 43 6.53 7.57 0.49
CA ASP A 43 7.35 6.50 1.03
C ASP A 43 6.46 5.27 1.26
N ILE A 44 6.59 4.31 0.33
CA ILE A 44 5.77 3.09 0.27
C ILE A 44 6.73 1.92 0.36
N GLU A 45 6.52 1.13 1.41
CA GLU A 45 7.33 -0.02 1.75
C GLU A 45 6.80 -1.28 1.05
N VAL A 46 7.73 -2.14 0.64
CA VAL A 46 7.43 -3.48 0.12
C VAL A 46 8.16 -4.48 1.00
N ILE A 47 7.41 -5.37 1.63
CA ILE A 47 7.94 -6.39 2.54
C ILE A 47 7.94 -7.73 1.81
N ASN A 48 9.08 -8.42 1.89
CA ASN A 48 9.26 -9.76 1.37
C ASN A 48 8.90 -10.80 2.43
N ASP A 49 8.47 -11.97 1.99
CA ASP A 49 8.41 -13.16 2.84
C ASP A 49 9.80 -13.75 3.12
N TYR A 50 9.85 -14.85 3.86
CA TYR A 50 11.10 -15.55 4.20
C TYR A 50 11.86 -16.12 2.99
N LEU A 51 11.20 -16.25 1.83
CA LEU A 51 11.80 -16.72 0.58
C LEU A 51 12.23 -15.54 -0.31
N GLY A 52 12.10 -14.31 0.15
CA GLY A 52 12.46 -13.11 -0.60
C GLY A 52 11.39 -12.68 -1.61
N ILE A 53 10.19 -13.25 -1.57
CA ILE A 53 9.11 -12.91 -2.49
C ILE A 53 8.33 -11.73 -1.92
N GLU A 54 8.14 -10.69 -2.74
CA GLU A 54 7.32 -9.53 -2.37
C GLU A 54 5.90 -9.94 -2.00
N ARG A 55 5.46 -9.63 -0.78
CA ARG A 55 4.17 -10.07 -0.27
C ARG A 55 3.28 -9.00 0.30
N VAL A 56 3.82 -7.90 0.81
CA VAL A 56 3.00 -6.84 1.41
C VAL A 56 3.47 -5.47 0.94
N VAL A 57 2.51 -4.62 0.56
CA VAL A 57 2.73 -3.19 0.33
C VAL A 57 2.13 -2.40 1.48
N ILE A 58 2.92 -1.54 2.12
CA ILE A 58 2.48 -0.68 3.23
C ILE A 58 2.52 0.78 2.81
N ALA A 59 1.46 1.52 3.15
CA ALA A 59 1.40 2.96 2.93
C ALA A 59 0.70 3.68 4.10
N HIS A 60 1.29 4.79 4.53
CA HIS A 60 0.79 5.61 5.64
C HIS A 60 -0.03 6.80 5.13
N ARG A 61 -1.16 7.08 5.80
CA ARG A 61 -2.00 8.24 5.57
C ARG A 61 -1.24 9.51 5.99
N LYS A 62 -1.25 10.51 5.11
CA LYS A 62 -0.72 11.87 5.37
C LYS A 62 -1.42 12.56 6.54
#